data_AF-A0A7J8NTL8-F1
#
_entry.id   AF-A0A7J8NTL8-F1
#
_cell.length_a   1.000
_cell.length_b   1.000
_cell.length_c   1.000
_cell.angle_alpha   90.00
_cell.angle_beta   90.00
_cell.angle_gamma   90.00
#
_symmetry.space_group_name_H-M   'P 1'
#
loop_
_entity.id
_entity.type
_entity.pdbx_description
1 polymer ?
#
loop_
_entity_poly.entity_id
_entity_poly.type
_entity_poly.pdbx_seq_one_letter_code
_entity_poly.pdbx_strand_id
1 'polypeptide(L)'
;MAYLTRIPVGRIFGFWSRSFSSPIKNPFFSSTLSHVPSYKISTTAHYSSPSPSPPPPLSAAMNTQVFSSSSRWRPMCLYFTQGKCTQMDDPSHLEKFNHDCSKDLQVNGTDIEKKCSQNVDFLLVIDLEGKVEILEFPVLLIDAKSLSLVDFFHRFVRPTKMSEQAVNKYIEGKYGEIGVDRVWHDTAQPFKEVMQQFEAWLSQHNLWEKEKGSRLTRAAFSVRLFDISGNWDLKTKIPQQCEVSGIKLPPYFMEWINLKDVYLNFYGREARGMMSMMKQLEIPLLGCHHLGIDDSKNIARVLQRMLVDGALMQVTAKRNPGSQKVEFLFENRIQHPSRQRR
;
A
#
# COMPACT_ATOMS: atom_id res chain seq x y z
N MET A 1 11.50 18.33 73.54
CA MET A 1 12.84 18.40 72.93
C MET A 1 12.70 18.96 71.54
N ALA A 2 13.33 20.10 71.30
CA ALA A 2 13.33 20.84 70.05
C ALA A 2 14.17 20.15 68.96
N TYR A 3 13.81 20.33 67.69
CA TYR A 3 14.69 20.99 66.71
C TYR A 3 13.83 21.65 65.62
N LEU A 4 14.22 22.89 65.33
CA LEU A 4 13.58 23.91 64.51
C LEU A 4 14.01 23.85 63.04
N THR A 5 13.35 24.70 62.24
CA THR A 5 13.80 25.44 61.03
C THR A 5 13.25 24.93 59.69
N ARG A 6 12.83 25.76 58.72
CA ARG A 6 12.46 27.21 58.59
C ARG A 6 11.77 27.35 57.22
N ILE A 7 10.85 28.31 57.08
CA ILE A 7 10.24 28.80 55.82
C ILE A 7 11.04 30.02 55.31
N PRO A 8 11.05 30.33 53.99
CA PRO A 8 10.41 31.56 53.45
C PRO A 8 9.73 31.32 52.08
N VAL A 9 8.44 31.62 51.85
CA VAL A 9 7.82 32.91 51.39
C VAL A 9 8.57 33.67 50.28
N GLY A 10 7.90 33.85 49.13
CA GLY A 10 7.94 35.10 48.35
C GLY A 10 8.03 34.98 46.82
N ARG A 11 6.92 35.14 46.08
CA ARG A 11 6.48 36.43 45.50
C ARG A 11 5.26 36.26 44.57
N ILE A 12 4.34 37.20 44.75
CA ILE A 12 3.11 37.51 44.00
C ILE A 12 3.42 38.71 43.06
N PHE A 13 2.46 39.00 42.17
CA PHE A 13 2.27 40.13 41.23
C PHE A 13 2.65 39.80 39.78
N GLY A 14 1.84 40.10 38.77
CA GLY A 14 0.60 40.88 38.70
C GLY A 14 0.45 41.39 37.27
N PHE A 15 -0.79 41.38 36.77
CA PHE A 15 -1.24 41.98 35.51
C PHE A 15 -0.73 43.41 35.29
N TRP A 16 -0.53 43.82 34.03
CA TRP A 16 -1.26 44.97 33.46
C TRP A 16 -1.22 45.01 31.93
N SER A 17 -2.40 45.30 31.41
CA SER A 17 -2.80 45.69 30.04
C SER A 17 -2.14 46.97 29.54
N ARG A 18 -2.07 47.16 28.22
CA ARG A 18 -2.76 48.26 27.51
C ARG A 18 -2.66 48.16 25.99
N SER A 19 -3.83 48.21 25.36
CA SER A 19 -4.09 48.54 23.96
C SER A 19 -3.58 49.94 23.60
N PHE A 20 -3.30 50.22 22.33
CA PHE A 20 -3.98 51.25 21.51
C PHE A 20 -3.36 51.40 20.10
N SER A 21 -4.26 51.61 19.12
CA SER A 21 -4.10 52.33 17.83
C SER A 21 -3.60 51.60 16.56
N SER A 22 -4.54 51.38 15.63
CA SER A 22 -4.37 51.51 14.17
C SER A 22 -4.61 53.00 13.77
N PRO A 23 -4.83 53.43 12.49
CA PRO A 23 -4.52 52.90 11.15
C PRO A 23 -3.94 53.98 10.18
N ILE A 24 -3.37 53.61 9.02
CA ILE A 24 -3.33 54.52 7.83
C ILE A 24 -3.65 53.72 6.55
N LYS A 25 -4.47 54.34 5.69
CA LYS A 25 -5.13 53.85 4.46
C LYS A 25 -4.43 54.37 3.19
N ASN A 26 -4.52 53.57 2.11
CA ASN A 26 -4.84 53.91 0.69
C ASN A 26 -3.92 54.86 -0.12
N PRO A 27 -4.02 54.99 -1.48
CA PRO A 27 -5.09 54.54 -2.41
C PRO A 27 -4.69 53.93 -3.79
N PHE A 28 -5.69 53.34 -4.44
CA PHE A 28 -6.06 53.27 -5.87
C PHE A 28 -5.14 53.88 -6.96
N PHE A 29 -4.99 53.14 -8.08
CA PHE A 29 -5.35 53.63 -9.43
C PHE A 29 -5.69 52.47 -10.39
N SER A 30 -6.65 52.75 -11.29
CA SER A 30 -7.29 51.88 -12.29
C SER A 30 -6.86 52.28 -13.71
N SER A 31 -6.83 51.33 -14.66
CA SER A 31 -7.24 51.47 -16.09
C SER A 31 -6.91 50.15 -16.83
N THR A 32 -7.85 49.35 -17.32
CA THR A 32 -8.68 49.40 -18.56
C THR A 32 -7.94 49.41 -19.92
N LEU A 33 -8.12 48.28 -20.63
CA LEU A 33 -8.22 48.02 -22.09
C LEU A 33 -7.17 48.54 -23.09
N SER A 34 -6.64 47.65 -23.95
CA SER A 34 -7.07 47.53 -25.38
C SER A 34 -6.15 46.62 -26.26
N HIS A 35 -6.79 45.81 -27.11
CA HIS A 35 -6.46 45.36 -28.49
C HIS A 35 -5.01 45.16 -29.02
N VAL A 36 -4.67 43.89 -29.35
CA VAL A 36 -4.29 43.25 -30.67
C VAL A 36 -3.66 44.17 -31.75
N PRO A 37 -2.53 43.82 -32.47
CA PRO A 37 -2.44 42.71 -33.46
C PRO A 37 -1.12 41.90 -33.51
N SER A 38 -1.16 40.57 -33.70
CA SER A 38 -1.08 39.85 -35.00
C SER A 38 -0.01 40.36 -35.97
N TYR A 39 1.12 39.65 -36.04
CA TYR A 39 2.02 39.66 -37.19
C TYR A 39 2.18 38.25 -37.75
N LYS A 40 1.69 38.09 -38.98
CA LYS A 40 2.01 36.99 -39.89
C LYS A 40 3.39 37.29 -40.48
N ILE A 41 4.28 36.28 -40.51
CA ILE A 41 5.39 36.26 -41.47
C ILE A 41 5.19 35.02 -42.33
N SER A 42 4.87 35.28 -43.60
CA SER A 42 5.00 34.34 -44.71
C SER A 42 6.39 34.50 -45.30
N THR A 43 7.10 33.40 -45.50
CA THR A 43 8.18 33.32 -46.49
C THR A 43 8.05 32.00 -47.25
N THR A 44 7.57 32.14 -48.47
CA THR A 44 7.69 31.19 -49.57
C THR A 44 9.15 31.08 -50.01
N ALA A 45 9.66 29.86 -50.16
CA ALA A 45 10.73 29.54 -51.10
C ALA A 45 10.50 28.12 -51.67
N HIS A 46 10.32 28.06 -52.99
CA HIS A 46 10.21 26.85 -53.80
C HIS A 46 11.57 26.42 -54.36
N TYR A 47 11.61 25.19 -54.87
CA TYR A 47 12.59 24.51 -55.74
C TYR A 47 13.68 23.71 -54.99
N SER A 48 13.93 22.41 -55.22
CA SER A 48 13.53 21.44 -56.26
C SER A 48 13.67 20.01 -55.74
N SER A 49 12.85 19.08 -56.23
CA SER A 49 12.95 17.62 -56.01
C SER A 49 13.87 16.94 -57.02
N PRO A 50 14.42 15.76 -56.69
CA PRO A 50 14.38 14.62 -57.60
C PRO A 50 13.74 13.38 -56.95
N SER A 51 13.05 12.56 -57.77
CA SER A 51 12.32 11.34 -57.40
C SER A 51 13.20 10.07 -57.54
N PRO A 52 12.68 8.83 -57.32
CA PRO A 52 13.04 7.99 -56.17
C PRO A 52 13.83 6.73 -56.55
N SER A 53 14.51 6.12 -55.57
CA SER A 53 15.14 4.80 -55.70
C SER A 53 14.78 3.89 -54.52
N PRO A 54 14.68 2.55 -54.73
CA PRO A 54 13.85 1.64 -53.93
C PRO A 54 14.48 1.25 -52.58
N PRO A 55 13.69 0.72 -51.62
CA PRO A 55 14.20 0.35 -50.30
C PRO A 55 15.00 -0.97 -50.37
N PRO A 56 16.13 -1.10 -49.65
CA PRO A 56 16.72 -2.41 -49.36
C PRO A 56 16.01 -3.07 -48.16
N PRO A 57 16.16 -4.39 -47.98
CA PRO A 57 15.25 -5.20 -47.18
C PRO A 57 15.42 -4.99 -45.66
N LEU A 58 14.32 -5.14 -44.95
CA LEU A 58 14.24 -5.32 -43.50
C LEU A 58 15.18 -6.45 -43.03
N SER A 59 16.36 -6.10 -42.55
CA SER A 59 17.08 -6.90 -41.57
C SER A 59 16.81 -6.28 -40.20
N ALA A 60 15.90 -6.90 -39.45
CA ALA A 60 15.68 -6.60 -38.04
C ALA A 60 16.93 -6.97 -37.23
N ALA A 61 17.92 -6.09 -37.25
CA ALA A 61 18.98 -6.08 -36.25
C ALA A 61 18.36 -5.53 -34.97
N MET A 62 18.02 -6.44 -34.06
CA MET A 62 17.68 -6.12 -32.68
C MET A 62 18.77 -5.20 -32.13
N ASN A 63 18.42 -3.93 -31.95
CA ASN A 63 19.28 -2.99 -31.27
C ASN A 63 19.33 -3.44 -29.81
N THR A 64 20.35 -4.21 -29.47
CA THR A 64 20.65 -4.64 -28.11
C THR A 64 21.14 -3.42 -27.36
N GLN A 65 20.20 -2.57 -26.92
CA GLN A 65 20.52 -1.59 -25.90
C GLN A 65 20.82 -2.37 -24.63
N VAL A 66 22.11 -2.48 -24.36
CA VAL A 66 22.70 -2.84 -23.08
C VAL A 66 22.14 -1.85 -22.06
N PHE A 67 21.05 -2.23 -21.38
CA PHE A 67 20.57 -1.51 -20.22
C PHE A 67 21.63 -1.63 -19.14
N SER A 68 22.29 -0.51 -18.84
CA SER A 68 23.29 -0.42 -17.79
C SER A 68 22.68 -0.87 -16.48
N SER A 69 23.27 -1.91 -15.90
CA SER A 69 22.93 -2.54 -14.63
C SER A 69 23.27 -1.65 -13.43
N SER A 70 22.54 -0.54 -13.28
CA SER A 70 22.33 0.08 -11.98
C SER A 70 20.83 0.20 -11.77
N SER A 71 20.22 -0.82 -11.16
CA SER A 71 18.81 -0.82 -10.81
C SER A 71 18.56 0.18 -9.67
N ARG A 72 18.64 1.48 -9.99
CA ARG A 72 18.14 2.53 -9.12
C ARG A 72 16.64 2.28 -8.98
N TRP A 73 16.20 1.91 -7.77
CA TRP A 73 14.79 1.72 -7.47
C TRP A 73 13.99 2.94 -7.95
N ARG A 74 12.93 2.68 -8.73
CA ARG A 74 11.99 3.70 -9.20
C ARG A 74 10.70 3.56 -8.41
N PRO A 75 10.18 4.65 -7.80
CA PRO A 75 8.92 4.58 -7.07
C PRO A 75 7.79 4.20 -8.01
N MET A 76 6.81 3.45 -7.49
CA MET A 76 5.58 3.18 -8.23
C MET A 76 4.80 4.47 -8.47
N CYS A 77 4.16 4.60 -9.62
CA CYS A 77 3.16 5.65 -9.80
C CYS A 77 1.93 5.31 -8.94
N LEU A 78 1.75 6.00 -7.82
CA LEU A 78 0.64 5.71 -6.93
C LEU A 78 -0.72 6.02 -7.57
N TYR A 79 -0.85 7.05 -8.40
CA TYR A 79 -2.07 7.25 -9.20
C TYR A 79 -2.38 6.05 -10.11
N PHE A 80 -1.37 5.39 -10.68
CA PHE A 80 -1.58 4.17 -11.48
C PHE A 80 -2.11 3.04 -10.63
N THR A 81 -1.52 2.82 -9.45
CA THR A 81 -2.00 1.77 -8.54
C THR A 81 -3.45 1.98 -8.08
N GLN A 82 -3.92 3.24 -8.07
CA GLN A 82 -5.29 3.65 -7.79
C GLN A 82 -6.23 3.59 -9.02
N GLY A 83 -5.74 3.22 -10.20
CA GLY A 83 -6.49 3.22 -11.46
C GLY A 83 -6.77 4.62 -12.02
N LYS A 84 -5.96 5.62 -11.64
CA LYS A 84 -6.17 7.06 -11.91
C LYS A 84 -4.98 7.73 -12.63
N CYS A 85 -3.98 6.98 -13.11
CA CYS A 85 -2.87 7.55 -13.87
C CYS A 85 -3.34 7.98 -15.26
N THR A 86 -3.05 9.22 -15.62
CA THR A 86 -3.37 9.80 -16.94
C THR A 86 -2.13 10.06 -17.80
N GLN A 87 -0.95 9.66 -17.32
CA GLN A 87 0.36 9.96 -17.95
C GLN A 87 1.04 8.70 -18.51
N MET A 88 0.25 7.68 -18.87
CA MET A 88 0.79 6.42 -19.44
C MET A 88 1.45 6.61 -20.81
N ASP A 89 1.14 7.69 -21.51
CA ASP A 89 1.73 8.02 -22.81
C ASP A 89 2.89 9.03 -22.71
N ASP A 90 3.22 9.53 -21.50
CA ASP A 90 4.34 10.46 -21.30
C ASP A 90 5.65 9.69 -21.03
N PRO A 91 6.64 9.77 -21.94
CA PRO A 91 7.92 9.09 -21.76
C PRO A 91 8.67 9.52 -20.50
N SER A 92 8.55 10.79 -20.09
CA SER A 92 9.23 11.29 -18.88
C SER A 92 8.61 10.70 -17.61
N HIS A 93 7.29 10.55 -17.59
CA HIS A 93 6.56 9.90 -16.51
C HIS A 93 6.91 8.41 -16.41
N LEU A 94 6.93 7.70 -17.54
CA LEU A 94 7.31 6.28 -17.60
C LEU A 94 8.79 6.06 -17.22
N GLU A 95 9.66 7.01 -17.54
CA GLU A 95 11.06 6.96 -17.09
C GLU A 95 11.17 7.18 -15.58
N LYS A 96 10.39 8.11 -15.03
CA LYS A 96 10.44 8.45 -13.60
C LYS A 96 9.78 7.40 -12.70
N PHE A 97 8.64 6.85 -13.11
CA PHE A 97 7.81 6.00 -12.27
C PHE A 97 7.68 4.58 -12.81
N ASN A 98 7.76 3.61 -11.91
CA ASN A 98 7.47 2.23 -12.23
C ASN A 98 5.95 2.00 -12.28
N HIS A 99 5.49 1.27 -13.30
CA HIS A 99 4.11 0.81 -13.46
C HIS A 99 4.02 -0.71 -13.52
N ASP A 100 5.17 -1.40 -13.47
CA ASP A 100 5.27 -2.84 -13.48
C ASP A 100 5.55 -3.35 -12.06
N CYS A 101 4.48 -3.80 -11.40
CA CYS A 101 4.54 -4.40 -10.07
C CYS A 101 5.26 -5.76 -10.06
N SER A 102 5.39 -6.44 -11.21
CA SER A 102 5.95 -7.79 -11.29
C SER A 102 7.47 -7.82 -11.20
N LYS A 103 8.16 -6.74 -11.61
CA LYS A 103 9.63 -6.64 -11.57
C LYS A 103 10.22 -6.90 -10.19
N ASP A 104 9.55 -6.43 -9.15
CA ASP A 104 10.01 -6.56 -7.77
C ASP A 104 9.76 -7.97 -7.20
N LEU A 105 8.96 -8.80 -7.89
CA LEU A 105 8.44 -10.09 -7.44
C LEU A 105 8.86 -11.26 -8.35
N GLN A 106 9.88 -11.07 -9.18
CA GLN A 106 10.40 -12.15 -10.02
C GLN A 106 11.11 -13.22 -9.16
N VAL A 107 10.80 -14.48 -9.44
CA VAL A 107 11.41 -15.65 -8.79
C VAL A 107 12.21 -16.43 -9.85
N ASN A 108 13.40 -16.92 -9.49
CA ASN A 108 14.24 -17.67 -10.41
C ASN A 108 13.63 -19.05 -10.73
N GLY A 109 13.74 -19.51 -11.97
CA GLY A 109 13.18 -20.80 -12.40
C GLY A 109 13.68 -22.01 -11.59
N THR A 110 14.97 -22.00 -11.19
CA THR A 110 15.58 -23.06 -10.38
C THR A 110 15.02 -23.14 -8.95
N ASP A 111 14.44 -22.05 -8.47
CA ASP A 111 13.85 -21.96 -7.12
C ASP A 111 12.42 -22.53 -7.11
N ILE A 112 11.71 -22.43 -8.25
CA ILE A 112 10.36 -22.98 -8.43
C ILE A 112 10.39 -24.51 -8.41
N GLU A 113 11.44 -25.15 -8.94
CA GLU A 113 11.58 -26.61 -8.98
C GLU A 113 11.73 -27.26 -7.59
N LYS A 114 12.21 -26.50 -6.60
CA LYS A 114 12.46 -26.98 -5.23
C LYS A 114 11.25 -26.80 -4.30
N LYS A 115 10.22 -26.11 -4.78
CA LYS A 115 9.07 -25.69 -3.99
C LYS A 115 8.15 -26.87 -3.64
N CYS A 116 7.67 -26.89 -2.40
CA CYS A 116 6.59 -27.80 -1.99
C CYS A 116 5.24 -27.39 -2.62
N SER A 117 4.50 -28.36 -3.14
CA SER A 117 3.13 -28.15 -3.64
C SER A 117 2.24 -27.60 -2.52
N GLN A 118 1.44 -26.59 -2.86
CA GLN A 118 0.51 -25.97 -1.91
C GLN A 118 -0.90 -26.53 -2.16
N ASN A 119 -1.71 -26.59 -1.10
CA ASN A 119 -3.12 -27.00 -1.20
C ASN A 119 -4.01 -25.85 -1.71
N VAL A 120 -3.39 -24.86 -2.35
CA VAL A 120 -3.99 -23.57 -2.67
C VAL A 120 -3.44 -23.12 -4.01
N ASP A 121 -4.30 -22.57 -4.86
CA ASP A 121 -3.92 -22.14 -6.21
C ASP A 121 -3.45 -20.67 -6.24
N PHE A 122 -4.02 -19.81 -5.40
CA PHE A 122 -3.68 -18.38 -5.26
C PHE A 122 -3.54 -17.98 -3.79
N LEU A 123 -2.68 -17.00 -3.56
CA LEU A 123 -2.40 -16.36 -2.27
C LEU A 123 -2.66 -14.85 -2.38
N LEU A 124 -3.41 -14.27 -1.45
CA LEU A 124 -3.61 -12.81 -1.39
C LEU A 124 -2.74 -12.22 -0.28
N VAL A 125 -1.74 -11.43 -0.64
CA VAL A 125 -0.90 -10.71 0.33
C VAL A 125 -1.53 -9.35 0.61
N ILE A 126 -1.77 -9.02 1.87
CA ILE A 126 -2.34 -7.74 2.31
C ILE A 126 -1.45 -7.15 3.41
N ASP A 127 -1.45 -5.84 3.54
CA ASP A 127 -0.90 -5.14 4.72
C ASP A 127 -1.65 -3.83 4.86
N LEU A 128 -2.54 -3.73 5.83
CA LEU A 128 -3.37 -2.53 5.96
C LEU A 128 -2.60 -1.46 6.70
N GLU A 129 -2.73 -0.23 6.24
CA GLU A 129 -2.19 0.91 6.96
C GLU A 129 -3.27 1.70 7.69
N GLY A 130 -2.91 2.22 8.86
CA GLY A 130 -3.82 3.01 9.69
C GLY A 130 -3.70 2.70 11.18
N LYS A 131 -4.17 3.59 12.05
CA LYS A 131 -4.16 3.40 13.51
C LYS A 131 -5.57 3.39 14.07
N VAL A 132 -6.32 4.43 13.73
CA VAL A 132 -7.72 4.59 14.13
C VAL A 132 -8.60 3.86 13.13
N GLU A 133 -8.67 4.40 11.92
CA GLU A 133 -9.33 3.82 10.75
C GLU A 133 -8.28 3.37 9.73
N ILE A 134 -8.69 2.51 8.80
CA ILE A 134 -7.87 2.08 7.66
C ILE A 134 -7.65 3.29 6.74
N LEU A 135 -6.41 3.47 6.28
CA LEU A 135 -5.96 4.54 5.39
C LEU A 135 -5.48 4.02 4.04
N GLU A 136 -5.05 2.76 3.97
CA GLU A 136 -4.57 2.11 2.76
C GLU A 136 -5.03 0.65 2.76
N PHE A 137 -5.43 0.18 1.60
CA PHE A 137 -5.91 -1.17 1.36
C PHE A 137 -5.19 -1.74 0.12
N PRO A 138 -3.98 -2.27 0.28
CA PRO A 138 -3.22 -2.94 -0.76
C PRO A 138 -3.41 -4.45 -0.69
N VAL A 139 -3.57 -5.12 -1.83
CA VAL A 139 -3.66 -6.57 -1.96
C VAL A 139 -2.91 -7.02 -3.20
N LEU A 140 -2.07 -8.04 -3.08
CA LEU A 140 -1.38 -8.68 -4.20
C LEU A 140 -1.91 -10.10 -4.41
N LEU A 141 -2.24 -10.46 -5.65
CA LEU A 141 -2.63 -11.82 -6.05
C LEU A 141 -1.40 -12.57 -6.56
N ILE A 142 -0.97 -13.60 -5.83
CA ILE A 142 0.18 -14.42 -6.18
C ILE A 142 -0.29 -15.81 -6.60
N ASP A 143 0.19 -16.28 -7.75
CA ASP A 143 0.04 -17.66 -8.21
C ASP A 143 0.87 -18.59 -7.34
N ALA A 144 0.21 -19.54 -6.67
CA ALA A 144 0.90 -20.42 -5.75
C ALA A 144 1.81 -21.41 -6.48
N LYS A 145 1.60 -21.70 -7.76
CA LYS A 145 2.41 -22.63 -8.56
C LYS A 145 3.64 -21.95 -9.14
N SER A 146 3.45 -20.85 -9.88
CA SER A 146 4.54 -20.10 -10.52
C SER A 146 5.22 -19.10 -9.59
N LEU A 147 4.61 -18.79 -8.44
CA LEU A 147 5.03 -17.72 -7.53
C LEU A 147 5.00 -16.32 -8.13
N SER A 148 4.41 -16.14 -9.31
CA SER A 148 4.34 -14.84 -9.98
C SER A 148 3.19 -13.99 -9.45
N LEU A 149 3.38 -12.67 -9.47
CA LEU A 149 2.28 -11.72 -9.33
C LEU A 149 1.33 -11.88 -10.53
N VAL A 150 0.06 -12.17 -10.25
CA VAL A 150 -1.02 -12.25 -11.24
C VAL A 150 -1.66 -10.88 -11.43
N ASP A 151 -2.01 -10.23 -10.32
CA ASP A 151 -2.64 -8.91 -10.33
C ASP A 151 -2.52 -8.25 -8.94
N PHE A 152 -2.91 -6.99 -8.82
CA PHE A 152 -2.97 -6.28 -7.54
C PHE A 152 -4.21 -5.38 -7.43
N PHE A 153 -4.60 -5.10 -6.20
CA PHE A 153 -5.63 -4.12 -5.86
C PHE A 153 -5.06 -3.14 -4.85
N HIS A 154 -5.09 -1.84 -5.12
CA HIS A 154 -4.59 -0.85 -4.18
C HIS A 154 -5.51 0.36 -4.10
N ARG A 155 -6.04 0.64 -2.90
CA ARG A 155 -6.87 1.82 -2.64
C ARG A 155 -6.47 2.57 -1.38
N PHE A 156 -6.42 3.90 -1.46
CA PHE A 156 -6.40 4.73 -0.27
C PHE A 156 -7.83 4.88 0.28
N VAL A 157 -7.94 4.83 1.61
CA VAL A 157 -9.23 4.84 2.32
C VAL A 157 -9.35 6.14 3.09
N ARG A 158 -10.46 6.86 2.90
CA ARG A 158 -10.79 8.09 3.63
C ARG A 158 -11.50 7.75 4.94
N PRO A 159 -10.95 8.13 6.10
CA PRO A 159 -11.61 8.02 7.40
C PRO A 159 -12.93 8.77 7.45
N THR A 160 -13.85 8.30 8.28
CA THR A 160 -15.20 8.88 8.43
C THR A 160 -15.53 9.27 9.87
N LYS A 161 -14.84 8.71 10.86
CA LYS A 161 -15.07 9.00 12.29
C LYS A 161 -14.27 10.19 12.78
N MET A 162 -13.11 10.46 12.17
CA MET A 162 -12.24 11.57 12.52
C MET A 162 -12.68 12.87 11.83
N SER A 163 -12.46 14.02 12.45
CA SER A 163 -12.68 15.32 11.79
C SER A 163 -11.66 15.54 10.67
N GLU A 164 -12.03 16.31 9.64
CA GLU A 164 -11.14 16.65 8.51
C GLU A 164 -9.79 17.20 8.98
N GLN A 165 -9.78 18.06 10.00
CA GLN A 165 -8.54 18.60 10.58
C GLN A 165 -7.65 17.50 11.18
N ALA A 166 -8.24 16.53 11.87
CA ALA A 166 -7.51 15.40 12.44
C ALA A 166 -7.01 14.44 11.35
N VAL A 167 -7.81 14.24 10.29
CA VAL A 167 -7.41 13.47 9.11
C VAL A 167 -6.20 14.11 8.45
N ASN A 168 -6.24 15.41 8.12
CA ASN A 168 -5.13 16.10 7.48
C ASN A 168 -3.83 16.00 8.28
N LYS A 169 -3.89 16.25 9.59
CA LYS A 169 -2.72 16.10 10.47
C LYS A 169 -2.17 14.67 10.49
N TYR A 170 -3.06 13.68 10.43
CA TYR A 170 -2.63 12.28 10.42
C TYR A 170 -1.99 11.90 9.08
N ILE A 171 -2.59 12.31 7.97
CA ILE A 171 -2.06 12.07 6.61
C ILE A 171 -0.73 12.79 6.40
N GLU A 172 -0.61 14.04 6.80
CA GLU A 172 0.65 14.80 6.75
C GLU A 172 1.74 14.10 7.57
N GLY A 173 1.43 13.68 8.80
CA GLY A 173 2.42 12.98 9.64
C GLY A 173 2.78 11.56 9.20
N LYS A 174 1.95 10.90 8.37
CA LYS A 174 2.21 9.53 7.88
C LYS A 174 2.81 9.51 6.48
N TYR A 175 2.28 10.34 5.58
CA TYR A 175 2.60 10.33 4.15
C TYR A 175 3.30 11.60 3.67
N GLY A 176 3.35 12.66 4.48
CA GLY A 176 3.96 13.94 4.09
C GLY A 176 5.46 13.86 3.90
N GLU A 177 6.19 13.20 4.81
CA GLU A 177 7.66 13.04 4.69
C GLU A 177 8.08 12.27 3.43
N ILE A 178 7.21 11.40 2.93
CA ILE A 178 7.45 10.57 1.74
C ILE A 178 6.78 11.15 0.48
N GLY A 179 6.05 12.27 0.59
CA GLY A 179 5.39 12.96 -0.51
C GLY A 179 4.19 12.23 -1.12
N VAL A 180 3.50 11.39 -0.32
CA VAL A 180 2.34 10.59 -0.75
C VAL A 180 1.01 11.23 -0.33
N ASP A 181 1.05 12.19 0.59
CA ASP A 181 -0.11 12.93 1.12
C ASP A 181 -1.01 13.51 0.02
N ARG A 182 -0.42 14.13 -1.01
CA ARG A 182 -1.19 14.68 -2.13
C ARG A 182 -1.96 13.60 -2.90
N VAL A 183 -1.30 12.48 -3.21
CA VAL A 183 -1.95 11.37 -3.92
C VAL A 183 -3.08 10.82 -3.07
N TRP A 184 -2.87 10.71 -1.76
CA TRP A 184 -3.90 10.30 -0.83
C TRP A 184 -5.11 11.24 -0.88
N HIS A 185 -4.91 12.57 -0.79
CA HIS A 185 -6.01 13.54 -0.84
C HIS A 185 -6.79 13.46 -2.15
N ASP A 186 -6.09 13.31 -3.27
CA ASP A 186 -6.69 13.25 -4.61
C ASP A 186 -7.46 11.95 -4.87
N THR A 187 -7.05 10.85 -4.23
CA THR A 187 -7.52 9.52 -4.62
C THR A 187 -8.32 8.76 -3.56
N ALA A 188 -8.15 9.08 -2.26
CA ALA A 188 -8.76 8.35 -1.16
C ALA A 188 -10.29 8.37 -1.19
N GLN A 189 -10.88 7.19 -0.97
CA GLN A 189 -12.32 6.95 -1.08
C GLN A 189 -12.89 6.37 0.22
N PRO A 190 -14.20 6.53 0.48
CA PRO A 190 -14.85 5.88 1.63
C PRO A 190 -14.63 4.35 1.60
N PHE A 191 -14.39 3.76 2.78
CA PHE A 191 -14.12 2.32 2.90
C PHE A 191 -15.17 1.43 2.23
N LYS A 192 -16.44 1.83 2.28
CA LYS A 192 -17.54 1.11 1.61
C LYS A 192 -17.35 0.99 0.10
N GLU A 193 -16.88 2.05 -0.56
CA GLU A 193 -16.59 2.03 -2.00
C GLU A 193 -15.37 1.17 -2.31
N VAL A 194 -14.34 1.24 -1.46
CA VAL A 194 -13.15 0.39 -1.57
C VAL A 194 -13.53 -1.08 -1.49
N MET A 195 -14.40 -1.46 -0.54
CA MET A 195 -14.89 -2.84 -0.42
C MET A 195 -15.69 -3.30 -1.64
N GLN A 196 -16.53 -2.42 -2.22
CA GLN A 196 -17.27 -2.75 -3.45
C GLN A 196 -16.33 -2.99 -4.63
N GLN A 197 -15.31 -2.14 -4.80
CA GLN A 197 -14.30 -2.32 -5.84
C GLN A 197 -13.46 -3.57 -5.60
N PHE A 198 -13.14 -3.87 -4.34
CA PHE A 198 -12.42 -5.09 -3.99
C PHE A 198 -13.24 -6.35 -4.30
N GLU A 199 -14.54 -6.37 -3.99
CA GLU A 199 -15.43 -7.47 -4.35
C GLU A 199 -15.57 -7.65 -5.86
N ALA A 200 -15.65 -6.55 -6.61
CA ALA A 200 -15.65 -6.58 -8.07
C ALA A 200 -14.34 -7.17 -8.62
N TRP A 201 -13.20 -6.75 -8.09
CA TRP A 201 -11.88 -7.28 -8.44
C TRP A 201 -11.76 -8.78 -8.12
N LEU A 202 -12.21 -9.23 -6.94
CA LEU A 202 -12.27 -10.66 -6.61
C LEU A 202 -13.17 -11.45 -7.57
N SER A 203 -14.29 -10.86 -8.00
CA SER A 203 -15.23 -11.50 -8.93
C SER A 203 -14.63 -11.62 -10.34
N GLN A 204 -13.88 -10.60 -10.80
CA GLN A 204 -13.16 -10.63 -12.09
C GLN A 204 -12.16 -11.78 -12.18
N HIS A 205 -11.53 -12.12 -11.06
CA HIS A 205 -10.60 -13.25 -10.94
C HIS A 205 -11.30 -14.58 -10.62
N ASN A 206 -12.63 -14.64 -10.61
CA ASN A 206 -13.43 -15.81 -10.22
C ASN A 206 -13.09 -16.35 -8.82
N LEU A 207 -12.63 -15.47 -7.92
CA LEU A 207 -12.28 -15.83 -6.54
C LEU A 207 -13.51 -15.81 -5.62
N TRP A 208 -14.51 -14.99 -5.96
CA TRP A 208 -15.68 -14.73 -5.14
C TRP A 208 -16.95 -14.63 -5.98
N GLU A 209 -18.04 -15.27 -5.54
CA GLU A 209 -19.37 -15.13 -6.14
C GLU A 209 -20.38 -14.69 -5.07
N LYS A 210 -21.05 -13.56 -5.31
CA LYS A 210 -22.00 -12.96 -4.36
C LYS A 210 -23.26 -13.78 -4.14
N GLU A 211 -23.72 -14.52 -5.15
CA GLU A 211 -25.01 -15.21 -5.15
C GLU A 211 -25.02 -16.54 -4.40
N LYS A 212 -23.86 -17.20 -4.20
CA LYS A 212 -23.81 -18.48 -3.49
C LYS A 212 -23.74 -18.34 -1.97
N GLY A 213 -23.69 -17.12 -1.42
CA GLY A 213 -23.59 -16.86 0.03
C GLY A 213 -22.41 -17.56 0.71
N SER A 214 -21.50 -18.11 -0.09
CA SER A 214 -20.53 -19.10 0.32
C SER A 214 -19.16 -18.46 0.35
N ARG A 215 -18.35 -18.96 1.27
CA ARG A 215 -16.88 -18.92 1.22
C ARG A 215 -16.41 -18.97 -0.25
N LEU A 216 -15.34 -18.24 -0.57
CA LEU A 216 -14.65 -18.21 -1.87
C LEU A 216 -14.83 -19.57 -2.59
N THR A 217 -15.64 -19.59 -3.65
CA THR A 217 -16.34 -20.81 -4.09
C THR A 217 -15.74 -21.35 -5.39
N ARG A 218 -15.19 -22.57 -5.33
CA ARG A 218 -14.78 -23.42 -6.48
C ARG A 218 -13.70 -22.85 -7.42
N ALA A 219 -12.55 -22.56 -6.86
CA ALA A 219 -11.36 -23.40 -7.08
C ALA A 219 -10.66 -23.52 -5.73
N ALA A 220 -9.58 -24.27 -5.60
CA ALA A 220 -8.83 -24.39 -4.36
C ALA A 220 -8.06 -23.09 -4.06
N PHE A 221 -8.71 -21.93 -4.10
CA PHE A 221 -8.14 -20.67 -3.68
C PHE A 221 -8.31 -20.56 -2.18
N SER A 222 -7.36 -21.13 -1.42
CA SER A 222 -7.11 -20.56 -0.09
C SER A 222 -6.44 -19.21 -0.29
N VAL A 223 -7.23 -18.24 -0.73
CA VAL A 223 -6.96 -16.84 -0.49
C VAL A 223 -6.78 -16.72 1.01
N ARG A 224 -5.58 -16.35 1.41
CA ARG A 224 -5.20 -16.20 2.79
C ARG A 224 -4.43 -14.91 2.87
N LEU A 225 -5.09 -13.98 3.53
CA LEU A 225 -4.57 -12.66 3.78
C LEU A 225 -3.39 -12.80 4.76
N PHE A 226 -2.22 -12.37 4.33
CA PHE A 226 -1.03 -12.33 5.16
C PHE A 226 -1.09 -11.09 6.03
N ASP A 227 -0.67 -11.23 7.28
CA ASP A 227 -0.56 -10.10 8.19
C ASP A 227 0.78 -10.26 8.91
N ILE A 228 1.74 -9.37 8.63
CA ILE A 228 3.01 -9.37 9.34
C ILE A 228 2.92 -8.59 10.66
N SER A 229 1.89 -7.80 10.90
CA SER A 229 1.60 -7.31 12.26
C SER A 229 1.16 -8.45 13.20
N GLY A 230 0.67 -9.57 12.65
CA GLY A 230 0.47 -10.86 13.30
C GLY A 230 -0.98 -11.31 13.26
N ASN A 231 -1.92 -10.44 13.57
CA ASN A 231 -3.36 -10.71 13.42
C ASN A 231 -4.18 -9.42 13.33
N TRP A 232 -3.55 -8.26 13.49
CA TRP A 232 -4.25 -7.01 13.70
C TRP A 232 -5.07 -6.59 12.47
N ASP A 233 -4.63 -6.86 11.24
CA ASP A 233 -5.38 -6.50 10.02
C ASP A 233 -6.76 -7.15 10.01
N LEU A 234 -6.78 -8.48 10.14
CA LEU A 234 -7.97 -9.29 9.85
C LEU A 234 -8.75 -9.65 11.09
N LYS A 235 -8.07 -9.88 12.22
CA LYS A 235 -8.73 -10.09 13.51
C LYS A 235 -9.34 -8.80 14.02
N THR A 236 -8.62 -7.68 13.91
CA THR A 236 -8.96 -6.44 14.62
C THR A 236 -9.46 -5.35 13.68
N LYS A 237 -8.71 -4.98 12.64
CA LYS A 237 -8.95 -3.74 11.89
C LYS A 237 -10.08 -3.82 10.89
N ILE A 238 -10.13 -4.86 10.07
CA ILE A 238 -11.24 -5.05 9.12
C ILE A 238 -12.60 -5.05 9.85
N PRO A 239 -12.81 -5.81 10.95
CA PRO A 239 -14.07 -5.76 11.69
C PRO A 239 -14.37 -4.39 12.29
N GLN A 240 -13.38 -3.73 12.89
CA GLN A 240 -13.55 -2.37 13.42
C GLN A 240 -13.96 -1.39 12.32
N GLN A 241 -13.32 -1.46 11.15
CA GLN A 241 -13.65 -0.59 10.03
C GLN A 241 -15.02 -0.93 9.44
N CYS A 242 -15.41 -2.20 9.42
CA CYS A 242 -16.75 -2.63 9.01
C CYS A 242 -17.83 -2.03 9.93
N GLU A 243 -17.61 -2.06 11.25
CA GLU A 243 -18.50 -1.45 12.24
C GLU A 243 -18.61 0.07 12.05
N VAL A 244 -17.47 0.76 11.90
CA VAL A 244 -17.44 2.22 11.62
C VAL A 244 -18.19 2.57 10.33
N SER A 245 -18.04 1.73 9.30
CA SER A 245 -18.64 1.98 7.97
C SER A 245 -20.07 1.46 7.85
N GLY A 246 -20.63 0.85 8.89
CA GLY A 246 -21.97 0.26 8.88
C GLY A 246 -22.14 -0.88 7.87
N ILE A 247 -21.08 -1.63 7.58
CA ILE A 247 -21.13 -2.78 6.67
C ILE A 247 -20.96 -4.09 7.44
N LYS A 248 -21.60 -5.16 6.97
CA LYS A 248 -21.40 -6.50 7.52
C LYS A 248 -20.01 -7.00 7.14
N LEU A 249 -19.31 -7.60 8.11
CA LEU A 249 -18.01 -8.25 7.88
C LEU A 249 -18.13 -9.31 6.77
N PRO A 250 -17.41 -9.16 5.64
CA PRO A 250 -17.50 -10.12 4.55
C PRO A 250 -16.97 -11.52 4.90
N PRO A 251 -17.54 -12.60 4.34
CA PRO A 251 -17.19 -13.97 4.75
C PRO A 251 -15.77 -14.40 4.35
N TYR A 252 -15.16 -13.76 3.36
CA TYR A 252 -13.80 -14.05 2.93
C TYR A 252 -12.72 -13.59 3.93
N PHE A 253 -13.07 -12.78 4.93
CA PHE A 253 -12.17 -12.40 6.03
C PHE A 253 -12.21 -13.35 7.25
N MET A 254 -12.89 -14.49 7.14
CA MET A 254 -13.09 -15.39 8.27
C MET A 254 -11.93 -16.37 8.48
N GLU A 255 -11.02 -16.54 7.53
CA GLU A 255 -9.88 -17.47 7.61
C GLU A 255 -8.63 -16.81 7.01
N TRP A 256 -7.48 -16.89 7.68
CA TRP A 256 -6.25 -16.25 7.22
C TRP A 256 -4.97 -16.98 7.63
N ILE A 257 -3.84 -16.54 7.06
CA ILE A 257 -2.51 -17.05 7.37
C ILE A 257 -1.68 -15.92 7.95
N ASN A 258 -1.33 -16.04 9.22
CA ASN A 258 -0.33 -15.19 9.84
C ASN A 258 1.07 -15.69 9.42
N LEU A 259 1.77 -14.91 8.60
CA LEU A 259 3.10 -15.29 8.12
C LEU A 259 4.09 -15.46 9.27
N LYS A 260 3.94 -14.71 10.37
CA LYS A 260 4.80 -14.85 11.56
C LYS A 260 4.70 -16.23 12.20
N ASP A 261 3.50 -16.79 12.26
CA ASP A 261 3.29 -18.10 12.87
C ASP A 261 3.86 -19.19 11.97
N VAL A 262 3.64 -19.10 10.65
CA VAL A 262 4.27 -20.03 9.69
C VAL A 262 5.80 -19.91 9.75
N TYR A 263 6.33 -18.69 9.79
CA TYR A 263 7.76 -18.41 9.86
C TYR A 263 8.39 -19.01 11.13
N LEU A 264 7.76 -18.82 12.28
CA LEU A 264 8.19 -19.40 13.55
C LEU A 264 8.23 -20.93 13.49
N ASN A 265 7.16 -21.56 12.98
CA ASN A 265 7.07 -23.01 12.96
C ASN A 265 7.99 -23.65 11.92
N PHE A 266 8.26 -22.96 10.81
CA PHE A 266 9.10 -23.46 9.74
C PHE A 266 10.59 -23.27 10.03
N TYR A 267 11.03 -22.07 10.41
CA TYR A 267 12.44 -21.79 10.66
C TYR A 267 12.86 -21.98 12.13
N GLY A 268 11.92 -22.29 13.03
CA GLY A 268 12.20 -22.47 14.46
C GLY A 268 12.66 -21.19 15.18
N ARG A 269 12.41 -20.01 14.61
CA ARG A 269 12.88 -18.72 15.14
C ARG A 269 11.83 -17.62 15.01
N GLU A 270 11.72 -16.79 16.04
CA GLU A 270 10.75 -15.70 16.05
C GLU A 270 11.16 -14.54 15.13
N ALA A 271 10.16 -13.89 14.54
CA ALA A 271 10.31 -12.64 13.82
C ALA A 271 9.30 -11.61 14.34
N ARG A 272 9.81 -10.46 14.80
CA ARG A 272 8.97 -9.40 15.39
C ARG A 272 8.06 -8.71 14.37
N GLY A 273 8.39 -8.78 13.08
CA GLY A 273 7.71 -8.09 11.98
C GLY A 273 8.47 -8.28 10.67
N MET A 274 8.10 -7.50 9.64
CA MET A 274 8.54 -7.70 8.26
C MET A 274 10.04 -7.53 8.15
N MET A 275 10.53 -6.40 8.67
CA MET A 275 11.94 -6.07 8.73
C MET A 275 12.77 -7.16 9.40
N SER A 276 12.22 -7.84 10.41
CA SER A 276 12.92 -8.96 11.08
C SER A 276 13.03 -10.19 10.19
N MET A 277 11.95 -10.57 9.49
CA MET A 277 11.97 -11.70 8.55
C MET A 277 12.92 -11.40 7.40
N MET A 278 12.80 -10.21 6.81
CA MET A 278 13.66 -9.78 5.70
C MET A 278 15.14 -9.79 6.09
N LYS A 279 15.48 -9.24 7.26
CA LYS A 279 16.87 -9.28 7.76
C LYS A 279 17.39 -10.70 7.97
N GLN A 280 16.58 -11.59 8.55
CA GLN A 280 16.97 -12.99 8.80
C GLN A 280 17.07 -13.84 7.52
N LEU A 281 16.35 -13.45 6.46
CA LEU A 281 16.41 -14.09 5.14
C LEU A 281 17.33 -13.35 4.15
N GLU A 282 18.03 -12.31 4.61
CA GLU A 282 18.93 -11.49 3.80
C GLU A 282 18.26 -10.84 2.57
N ILE A 283 16.97 -10.52 2.70
CA ILE A 283 16.19 -9.84 1.67
C ILE A 283 16.28 -8.32 1.89
N PRO A 284 16.79 -7.53 0.93
CA PRO A 284 16.84 -6.08 1.06
C PRO A 284 15.43 -5.47 0.99
N LEU A 285 15.17 -4.44 1.80
CA LEU A 285 13.93 -3.67 1.72
C LEU A 285 13.82 -2.98 0.35
N LEU A 286 12.65 -3.09 -0.28
CA LEU A 286 12.32 -2.31 -1.48
C LEU A 286 11.22 -1.29 -1.16
N GLY A 287 11.41 -0.07 -1.63
CA GLY A 287 10.47 1.02 -1.42
C GLY A 287 10.43 1.56 0.00
N CYS A 288 9.29 2.14 0.37
CA CYS A 288 9.13 2.84 1.63
C CYS A 288 8.43 1.97 2.67
N HIS A 289 9.06 1.81 3.83
CA HIS A 289 8.39 1.15 4.96
C HIS A 289 7.20 2.01 5.44
N HIS A 290 6.09 1.37 5.81
CA HIS A 290 4.81 1.98 6.20
C HIS A 290 4.00 2.61 5.07
N LEU A 291 4.37 2.31 3.82
CA LEU A 291 3.52 2.45 2.64
C LEU A 291 3.03 1.04 2.30
N GLY A 292 1.74 0.79 2.50
CA GLY A 292 1.19 -0.56 2.54
C GLY A 292 1.39 -1.35 1.24
N ILE A 293 1.38 -0.70 0.07
CA ILE A 293 1.66 -1.38 -1.20
C ILE A 293 3.12 -1.85 -1.31
N ASP A 294 4.08 -1.08 -0.78
CA ASP A 294 5.48 -1.46 -0.74
C ASP A 294 5.72 -2.54 0.32
N ASP A 295 5.12 -2.40 1.50
CA ASP A 295 5.17 -3.44 2.53
C ASP A 295 4.54 -4.75 2.02
N SER A 296 3.38 -4.71 1.36
CA SER A 296 2.76 -5.88 0.72
C SER A 296 3.68 -6.59 -0.28
N LYS A 297 4.45 -5.83 -1.09
CA LYS A 297 5.46 -6.41 -1.99
C LYS A 297 6.56 -7.11 -1.21
N ASN A 298 7.08 -6.48 -0.17
CA ASN A 298 8.14 -7.07 0.64
C ASN A 298 7.66 -8.32 1.40
N ILE A 299 6.41 -8.33 1.88
CA ILE A 299 5.75 -9.50 2.45
C ILE A 299 5.66 -10.62 1.41
N ALA A 300 5.25 -10.29 0.17
CA ALA A 300 5.20 -11.26 -0.92
C ALA A 300 6.58 -11.87 -1.22
N ARG A 301 7.67 -11.08 -1.15
CA ARG A 301 9.04 -11.60 -1.32
C ARG A 301 9.45 -12.55 -0.21
N VAL A 302 9.08 -12.26 1.04
CA VAL A 302 9.30 -13.18 2.18
C VAL A 302 8.50 -14.46 1.96
N LEU A 303 7.22 -14.35 1.58
CA LEU A 303 6.35 -15.48 1.28
C LEU A 303 6.93 -16.36 0.16
N GLN A 304 7.36 -15.76 -0.96
CA GLN A 304 8.01 -16.47 -2.06
C GLN A 304 9.24 -17.22 -1.57
N ARG A 305 10.10 -16.57 -0.77
CA ARG A 305 11.29 -17.22 -0.21
C ARG A 305 10.94 -18.40 0.68
N MET A 306 9.95 -18.24 1.56
CA MET A 306 9.47 -19.34 2.40
C MET A 306 8.96 -20.53 1.59
N LEU A 307 8.20 -20.26 0.51
CA LEU A 307 7.68 -21.29 -0.37
C LEU A 307 8.80 -22.04 -1.11
N VAL A 308 9.82 -21.31 -1.58
CA VAL A 308 11.03 -21.87 -2.21
C VAL A 308 11.82 -22.73 -1.22
N ASP A 309 11.95 -22.28 0.03
CA ASP A 309 12.63 -23.04 1.08
C ASP A 309 11.84 -24.30 1.50
N GLY A 310 10.57 -24.44 1.06
CA GLY A 310 9.75 -25.64 1.27
C GLY A 310 8.63 -25.47 2.30
N ALA A 311 8.35 -24.26 2.77
CA ALA A 311 7.28 -24.01 3.74
C ALA A 311 5.89 -24.31 3.15
N LEU A 312 5.00 -24.81 4.00
CA LEU A 312 3.59 -25.03 3.67
C LEU A 312 2.73 -23.91 4.23
N MET A 313 1.98 -23.23 3.36
CA MET A 313 1.07 -22.15 3.73
C MET A 313 -0.26 -22.74 4.20
N GLN A 314 -0.40 -22.88 5.52
CA GLN A 314 -1.59 -23.42 6.18
C GLN A 314 -2.31 -22.34 6.98
N VAL A 315 -3.63 -22.43 7.05
CA VAL A 315 -4.47 -21.52 7.84
C VAL A 315 -3.98 -21.50 9.29
N THR A 316 -3.71 -20.31 9.81
CA THR A 316 -3.24 -20.17 11.20
C THR A 316 -4.34 -19.68 12.13
N ALA A 317 -5.38 -19.04 11.59
CA ALA A 317 -6.49 -18.53 12.38
C ALA A 317 -7.82 -18.53 11.61
N LYS A 318 -8.89 -18.74 12.36
CA LYS A 318 -10.26 -18.78 11.86
C LYS A 318 -11.21 -18.07 12.81
N ARG A 319 -12.11 -17.26 12.25
CA ARG A 319 -13.20 -16.60 12.97
C ARG A 319 -14.47 -17.44 12.90
N ASN A 320 -15.08 -17.69 14.05
CA ASN A 320 -16.40 -18.33 14.12
C ASN A 320 -17.49 -17.33 13.68
N PRO A 321 -18.33 -17.65 12.67
CA PRO A 321 -19.35 -16.72 12.17
C PRO A 321 -20.41 -16.33 13.22
N GLY A 322 -20.72 -17.22 14.17
CA GLY A 322 -21.73 -16.98 15.20
C GLY A 322 -21.18 -16.19 16.38
N SER A 323 -20.08 -16.67 16.99
CA SER A 323 -19.53 -16.05 18.21
C SER A 323 -18.56 -14.90 17.93
N GLN A 324 -18.12 -14.72 16.68
CA GLN A 324 -17.05 -13.79 16.26
C GLN A 324 -15.70 -14.04 16.96
N LYS A 325 -15.58 -15.09 17.78
CA LYS A 325 -14.34 -15.49 18.43
C LYS A 325 -13.38 -16.06 17.38
N VAL A 326 -12.10 -15.75 17.56
CA VAL A 326 -11.02 -16.26 16.70
C VAL A 326 -10.35 -17.44 17.38
N GLU A 327 -10.32 -18.55 16.66
CA GLU A 327 -9.58 -19.76 16.96
C GLU A 327 -8.22 -19.71 16.26
N PHE A 328 -7.16 -20.07 17.00
CA PHE A 328 -5.81 -20.17 16.47
C PHE A 328 -5.46 -21.64 16.30
N LEU A 329 -4.98 -22.01 15.12
CA LEU A 329 -4.79 -23.41 14.71
C LEU A 329 -3.37 -23.93 14.97
N PHE A 330 -2.41 -23.03 15.22
CA PHE A 330 -1.03 -23.39 15.52
C PHE A 330 -0.80 -23.33 17.03
N GLU A 331 -0.15 -24.35 17.59
CA GLU A 331 0.23 -24.39 19.01
C GLU A 331 1.33 -23.35 19.32
N ASN A 332 2.40 -23.38 18.53
CA ASN A 332 3.48 -22.39 18.60
C ASN A 332 3.07 -21.15 17.82
N ARG A 333 2.78 -20.07 18.55
CA ARG A 333 2.41 -18.78 17.96
C ARG A 333 3.14 -17.65 18.65
N ILE A 334 3.37 -16.56 17.91
CA ILE A 334 3.94 -15.35 18.52
C ILE A 334 2.90 -14.75 19.45
N GLN A 335 3.11 -14.87 20.76
CA GLN A 335 2.28 -14.21 21.75
C GLN A 335 2.81 -12.79 21.94
N HIS A 336 2.00 -11.79 21.60
CA HIS A 336 2.29 -10.45 22.11
C HIS A 336 2.24 -10.51 23.63
N PRO A 337 3.22 -9.93 24.35
CA PRO A 337 3.12 -9.76 25.78
C PRO A 337 1.77 -9.12 26.05
N SER A 338 0.91 -9.82 26.80
CA SER A 338 -0.28 -9.19 27.34
C SER A 338 0.20 -7.93 28.05
N ARG A 339 -0.34 -6.77 27.67
CA ARG A 339 -0.30 -5.62 28.56
C ARG A 339 -0.93 -6.13 29.85
N GLN A 340 -0.11 -6.50 30.83
CA GLN A 340 -0.56 -6.74 32.18
C GLN A 340 -1.35 -5.48 32.54
N ARG A 341 -2.66 -5.63 32.67
CA ARG A 341 -3.49 -4.63 33.33
C ARG A 341 -2.91 -4.54 34.74
N ARG A 342 -2.11 -3.50 34.97
CA ARG A 342 -1.86 -2.97 36.30
C ARG A 342 -2.84 -1.83 36.53
#